data_AF-A0A7K2VWB5-F1
#
_entry.id   AF-A0A7K2VWB5-F1
#
_cell.length_a   1.000
_cell.length_b   1.000
_cell.length_c   1.000
_cell.angle_alpha   90.00
_cell.angle_beta   90.00
_cell.angle_gamma   90.00
#
_symmetry.space_group_name_H-M   'P 1'
#
loop_
_entity.id
_entity.type
_entity.pdbx_description
1 polymer ?
#
loop_
_entity_poly.entity_id
_entity_poly.type
_entity_poly.pdbx_seq_one_letter_code
_entity_poly.pdbx_strand_id
1 'polypeptide(L)' 'MDPVTLGDLLRVAGLPGFDRWQDQIKRTGGCADPIHLRGWVVHKDKVTGETLHRYSTENEPGGRLRVACGNRRASRCP' A
#
# COMPACT_ATOMS: atom_id res chain seq x y z
N MET A 1 -21.25 13.92 -10.32
CA MET A 1 -21.31 12.71 -9.48
C MET A 1 -22.72 12.59 -8.97
N ASP A 2 -23.34 11.42 -9.10
CA ASP A 2 -24.63 11.16 -8.50
C ASP A 2 -24.50 11.06 -6.96
N PRO A 3 -25.60 11.23 -6.20
CA PRO A 3 -25.57 11.23 -4.75
C PRO A 3 -25.07 9.92 -4.13
N VAL A 4 -25.28 8.78 -4.80
CA VAL A 4 -24.85 7.47 -4.31
C VAL A 4 -23.33 7.37 -4.38
N THR A 5 -22.75 7.73 -5.53
CA THR A 5 -21.30 7.78 -5.71
C THR A 5 -20.64 8.73 -4.72
N LEU A 6 -21.22 9.92 -4.48
CA LEU A 6 -20.67 10.86 -3.48
C LEU A 6 -20.74 10.27 -2.06
N GLY A 7 -21.86 9.65 -1.69
CA GLY A 7 -22.02 9.00 -0.39
C GLY A 7 -20.99 7.89 -0.17
N ASP A 8 -20.72 7.08 -1.18
CA ASP A 8 -19.71 6.03 -1.12
C ASP A 8 -18.29 6.58 -0.99
N LEU A 9 -17.96 7.64 -1.71
CA LEU A 9 -16.65 8.30 -1.59
C LEU A 9 -16.43 8.84 -0.17
N LEU A 10 -17.43 9.51 0.41
CA LEU A 10 -17.36 10.01 1.78
C LEU A 10 -17.23 8.87 2.80
N ARG A 11 -17.97 7.77 2.60
CA ARG A 11 -17.86 6.58 3.43
C ARG A 11 -16.45 5.99 3.40
N VAL A 12 -15.86 5.83 2.22
CA VAL A 12 -14.50 5.28 2.07
C VAL A 12 -13.45 6.23 2.66
N ALA A 13 -13.60 7.54 2.44
CA ALA A 13 -12.72 8.56 3.01
C ALA A 13 -12.74 8.58 4.55
N GLY A 14 -13.87 8.20 5.16
CA GLY A 14 -14.00 8.07 6.61
C GLY A 14 -13.51 6.74 7.19
N LEU A 15 -13.05 5.78 6.38
CA LEU A 15 -12.60 4.49 6.90
C LEU A 15 -11.25 4.61 7.63
N PRO A 16 -11.05 3.84 8.74
CA PRO A 16 -9.74 3.73 9.36
C PRO A 16 -8.67 3.29 8.36
N GLY A 17 -7.50 3.94 8.41
CA GLY A 17 -6.39 3.64 7.51
C GLY A 17 -6.50 4.27 6.11
N PHE A 18 -7.49 5.14 5.87
CA PHE A 18 -7.60 5.87 4.60
C PHE A 18 -6.33 6.67 4.26
N ASP A 19 -5.78 7.43 5.21
CA ASP A 19 -4.55 8.21 4.99
C ASP A 19 -3.37 7.31 4.62
N ARG A 20 -3.22 6.19 5.33
CA ARG A 20 -2.17 5.21 5.03
C ARG A 20 -2.36 4.57 3.66
N TRP A 21 -3.60 4.27 3.27
CA TRP A 21 -3.92 3.77 1.94
C TRP A 21 -3.58 4.81 0.87
N GLN A 22 -3.96 6.07 1.08
CA GLN A 22 -3.67 7.18 0.17
C GLN A 22 -2.16 7.37 -0.01
N ASP A 23 -1.39 7.27 1.08
CA ASP A 23 0.07 7.32 1.03
C ASP A 23 0.68 6.16 0.23
N GLN A 24 0.14 4.94 0.36
CA GLN A 24 0.57 3.82 -0.49
C GLN A 24 0.32 4.12 -1.97
N ILE A 25 -0.86 4.63 -2.32
CA ILE A 25 -1.21 4.97 -3.71
C ILE A 25 -0.29 6.08 -4.24
N LYS A 26 0.02 7.12 -3.46
CA LYS A 26 0.97 8.16 -3.86
C LYS A 26 2.36 7.57 -4.14
N ARG A 27 2.83 6.65 -3.30
CA ARG A 27 4.15 6.01 -3.44
C ARG A 27 4.28 5.08 -4.65
N THR A 28 3.17 4.58 -5.22
CA THR A 28 3.24 3.80 -6.47
C THR A 28 3.44 4.68 -7.71
N GLY A 29 3.33 6.00 -7.59
CA GLY A 29 3.65 6.95 -8.67
C GLY A 29 2.76 6.81 -9.90
N GLY A 30 1.49 6.42 -9.73
CA GLY A 30 0.55 6.24 -10.86
C GLY A 30 0.63 4.87 -11.53
N CYS A 31 1.33 3.91 -10.93
CA CYS A 31 1.34 2.53 -11.44
C CYS A 31 -0.11 1.98 -11.55
N ALA A 32 -0.53 1.68 -12.79
CA ALA A 32 -1.86 1.17 -13.08
C ALA A 32 -2.11 -0.26 -12.56
N ASP A 33 -1.04 -1.06 -12.44
CA ASP A 33 -1.09 -2.44 -11.94
C ASP A 33 0.07 -2.70 -10.96
N PRO A 34 -0.03 -2.23 -9.70
CA PRO A 34 1.03 -2.37 -8.72
C PRO A 34 1.15 -3.81 -8.20
N ILE A 35 2.35 -4.17 -7.77
CA ILE A 35 2.61 -5.44 -7.07
C ILE A 35 2.02 -5.35 -5.67
N HIS A 36 1.30 -6.40 -5.28
CA HIS A 36 0.65 -6.52 -3.98
C HIS A 36 1.44 -7.47 -3.08
N LEU A 37 2.21 -6.91 -2.16
CA LEU A 37 2.99 -7.70 -1.21
C LEU A 37 2.17 -8.06 0.02
N ARG A 38 2.34 -9.30 0.49
CA ARG A 38 1.82 -9.81 1.76
C ARG A 38 2.91 -10.55 2.51
N GLY A 39 2.90 -10.43 3.83
CA GLY A 39 3.83 -11.11 4.72
C GLY A 39 4.49 -10.15 5.69
N TRP A 40 5.69 -10.50 6.13
CA TRP A 40 6.42 -9.76 7.14
C TRP A 40 7.92 -9.81 6.88
N VAL A 41 8.65 -8.85 7.45
CA VAL A 41 10.11 -8.82 7.46
C VAL A 41 10.59 -8.49 8.86
N VAL A 42 11.69 -9.13 9.27
CA VAL A 42 12.39 -8.87 10.52
C VAL A 42 13.84 -8.60 10.17
N HIS A 43 14.36 -7.44 10.58
CA HIS A 43 15.79 -7.16 10.54
C HIS A 43 16.39 -7.49 11.90
N LYS A 44 17.46 -8.27 11.90
CA LYS A 44 18.17 -8.66 13.11
C LYS A 44 19.60 -8.15 13.08
N ASP A 45 20.14 -7.83 14.24
CA ASP A 45 21.57 -7.62 14.41
C ASP A 45 22.32 -8.92 14.09
N LYS A 46 23.39 -8.82 13.31
CA LYS A 46 24.11 -9.99 12.82
C LYS A 46 24.94 -10.68 13.90
N VAL A 47 25.39 -9.93 14.91
CA VAL A 47 26.29 -10.41 15.97
C VAL A 47 25.49 -10.88 17.18
N THR A 48 24.54 -10.08 17.65
CA THR A 48 23.75 -10.37 18.86
C THR A 48 22.46 -11.15 18.57
N GLY A 49 21.96 -11.09 17.32
CA GLY A 49 20.68 -11.70 16.94
C GLY A 49 19.44 -10.91 17.39
N GLU A 50 19.63 -9.73 18.01
CA GLU A 50 18.54 -8.87 18.47
C GLU A 50 17.68 -8.38 17.29
N THR A 51 16.37 -8.24 17.50
CA THR A 51 15.47 -7.67 16.47
C THR A 51 15.57 -6.16 16.45
N LEU A 52 16.13 -5.61 15.37
CA LEU A 52 16.25 -4.18 15.15
C LEU A 52 14.97 -3.57 14.59
N HIS A 53 14.26 -4.33 13.76
CA HIS A 53 13.03 -3.85 13.12
C HIS A 53 12.12 -5.02 12.75
N ARG A 54 10.81 -4.83 12.92
CA ARG A 54 9.78 -5.76 12.44
C ARG A 54 8.70 -4.99 11.70
N TYR A 55 8.33 -5.49 10.54
CA TYR A 55 7.24 -4.96 9.74
C TYR A 55 6.34 -6.09 9.25
N SER A 56 5.03 -5.91 9.32
CA SER A 56 4.02 -6.87 8.82
C SER A 56 2.99 -6.12 7.99
N THR A 57 2.62 -6.68 6.84
CA THR A 57 1.55 -6.12 5.99
C THR A 57 0.17 -6.33 6.59
N GLU A 58 0.02 -7.14 7.65
CA GLU A 58 -1.25 -7.28 8.39
C GLU A 58 -1.70 -5.94 8.98
N ASN A 59 -0.74 -5.06 9.30
CA ASN A 59 -0.99 -3.73 9.83
C ASN A 59 -1.26 -2.68 8.73
N GLU A 60 -1.21 -3.07 7.46
CA GLU A 60 -1.51 -2.19 6.34
C GLU A 60 -3.00 -2.22 5.98
N PRO A 61 -3.57 -1.11 5.47
CA PRO A 61 -4.93 -1.08 4.97
C PRO A 61 -5.21 -2.18 3.93
N GLY A 62 -6.13 -3.08 4.27
CA GLY A 62 -6.47 -4.24 3.44
C GLY A 62 -5.40 -5.36 3.44
N GLY A 63 -4.53 -5.40 4.44
CA GLY A 63 -3.59 -6.49 4.69
C GLY A 63 -2.46 -6.62 3.66
N ARG A 64 -2.14 -5.54 2.95
CA ARG A 64 -1.23 -5.55 1.80
C ARG A 64 -0.48 -4.22 1.61
N LEU A 65 0.76 -4.33 1.15
CA LEU A 65 1.57 -3.20 0.70
C LEU A 65 1.60 -3.16 -0.83
N ARG A 66 1.34 -1.98 -1.42
CA ARG A 66 1.44 -1.77 -2.86
C ARG A 66 2.80 -1.18 -3.22
N VAL A 67 3.45 -1.77 -4.22
CA VAL A 67 4.72 -1.30 -4.77
C VAL A 67 4.57 -1.15 -6.28
N ALA A 68 5.15 -0.10 -6.86
CA ALA A 68 5.14 0.09 -8.30
C ALA A 68 5.75 -1.14 -9.00
N CYS A 69 5.13 -1.63 -10.08
CA CYS A 69 5.59 -2.82 -10.79
C CYS A 69 6.92 -2.62 -11.54
N GLY A 70 7.41 -1.38 -11.64
CA GLY A 70 8.67 -1.03 -12.31
C GLY A 70 8.59 -1.01 -13.84
N ASN A 71 7.47 -1.42 -14.44
CA ASN A 71 7.26 -1.29 -15.89
C ASN A 71 7.16 0.19 -16.28
N ARG A 72 7.68 0.53 -17.46
CA ARG A 72 7.70 1.90 -18.02
C ARG A 72 7.26 1.96 -19.48
N ARG A 73 6.73 0.86 -20.04
CA ARG A 73 6.26 0.80 -21.43
C ARG A 73 4.94 1.55 -21.55
N ALA A 74 4.85 2.56 -22.42
CA ALA A 74 3.64 3.35 -22.62
C ALA A 74 2.39 2.52 -22.96
N SER A 75 2.56 1.38 -23.64
CA SER A 75 1.44 0.46 -23.93
C SER A 75 0.88 -0.27 -22.69
N ARG A 76 1.59 -0.23 -21.55
CA ARG A 76 1.22 -0.88 -20.28
C ARG A 76 1.07 0.09 -19.12
N CYS A 77 1.68 1.28 -19.22
CA CYS A 77 1.65 2.34 -18.23
C CYS A 77 1.01 3.58 -18.89
N PRO A 78 -0.33 3.71 -18.82
CA PRO A 78 -1.05 4.84 -19.40
C PRO A 78 -0.80 6.15 -18.64
#